data_AF-A0A2W4P2L4-F1
#
_entry.id   AF-A0A2W4P2L4-F1
#
_cell.length_a   1.000
_cell.length_b   1.000
_cell.length_c   1.000
_cell.angle_alpha   90.00
_cell.angle_beta   90.00
_cell.angle_gamma   90.00
#
_symmetry.space_group_name_H-M   'P 1'
#
loop_
_entity.id
_entity.type
_entity.pdbx_description
1 polymer ?
#
loop_
_entity_poly.entity_id
_entity_poly.type
_entity_poly.pdbx_seq_one_letter_code
_entity_poly.pdbx_strand_id
1 'polypeptide(L)' 'METAARTALAKLRELSLDAQLQADLDWCLGSYSYDKNPSGLYEMVGRAIKVFTAEREKKTKGVTAKLLTDLEKSIKN' A
#
# COMPACT_ATOMS: atom_id res chain seq x y z
N MET A 1 4.22 1.94 -10.51
CA MET A 1 4.39 1.67 -9.07
C MET A 1 3.94 2.79 -8.15
N GLU A 2 4.31 4.05 -8.42
CA GLU A 2 3.91 5.21 -7.61
C GLU A 2 2.39 5.30 -7.37
N THR A 3 1.59 5.03 -8.40
CA THR A 3 0.12 5.02 -8.31
C THR A 3 -0.39 3.97 -7.32
N ALA A 4 0.19 2.77 -7.31
CA ALA A 4 -0.22 1.69 -6.42
C ALA A 4 0.11 2.02 -4.96
N ALA A 5 1.28 2.59 -4.70
CA ALA A 5 1.67 3.07 -3.39
C ALA A 5 0.77 4.21 -2.89
N ARG A 6 0.42 5.17 -3.74
CA ARG A 6 -0.56 6.23 -3.39
C ARG A 6 -1.95 5.67 -3.09
N THR A 7 -2.42 4.70 -3.89
CA THR A 7 -3.71 4.04 -3.66
C THR A 7 -3.70 3.27 -2.34
N ALA A 8 -2.64 2.53 -2.05
CA ALA A 8 -2.46 1.83 -0.77
C ALA A 8 -2.44 2.81 0.40
N LEU A 9 -1.65 3.89 0.31
CA LEU A 9 -1.56 4.94 1.33
C LEU A 9 -2.93 5.56 1.61
N ALA A 10 -3.66 5.94 0.55
CA ALA A 10 -4.98 6.54 0.67
C ALA A 10 -5.96 5.60 1.39
N LYS A 11 -5.92 4.29 1.09
CA LYS A 11 -6.79 3.32 1.75
C LYS A 11 -6.37 3.01 3.19
N LEU A 12 -5.07 2.94 3.48
CA LEU A 12 -4.58 2.82 4.85
C LEU A 12 -5.04 4.02 5.69
N ARG A 13 -4.95 5.25 5.15
CA ARG A 13 -5.45 6.47 5.80
C ARG A 13 -6.95 6.45 6.02
N GLU A 14 -7.73 6.11 4.98
CA GLU A 14 -9.19 6.04 5.04
C GLU A 14 -9.68 5.05 6.11
N LEU A 15 -8.96 3.93 6.25
CA LEU A 15 -9.28 2.88 7.22
C LEU A 15 -8.57 3.06 8.56
N SER A 16 -7.74 4.10 8.70
CA SER A 16 -6.85 4.34 9.84
C SER A 16 -6.04 3.10 10.24
N LEU A 17 -5.53 2.37 9.24
CA LEU A 17 -4.76 1.14 9.39
C LEU A 17 -3.27 1.43 9.31
N ASP A 18 -2.49 0.78 10.18
CA ASP A 18 -1.03 0.82 10.20
C ASP A 18 -0.44 2.21 9.92
N ALA A 19 -0.52 3.11 10.91
CA ALA A 19 0.03 4.47 10.80
C ALA A 19 1.53 4.48 10.45
N GLN A 20 2.28 3.47 10.91
CA GLN A 20 3.69 3.31 10.57
C GLN A 20 3.86 3.01 9.08
N LEU A 21 3.05 2.10 8.51
CA LEU A 21 3.10 1.79 7.09
C LEU A 21 2.69 2.98 6.21
N GLN A 22 1.77 3.83 6.71
CA GLN A 22 1.44 5.08 6.04
C GLN A 22 2.65 6.01 5.97
N ALA A 23 3.38 6.19 7.08
CA ALA A 23 4.58 7.01 7.10
C ALA A 23 5.68 6.44 6.20
N ASP A 24 5.89 5.13 6.20
CA ASP A 24 6.86 4.43 5.34
C ASP A 24 6.53 4.57 3.84
N LEU A 25 5.25 4.42 3.45
CA LEU A 25 4.81 4.61 2.07
C LEU A 25 4.99 6.06 1.61
N ASP A 26 4.64 7.03 2.46
CA ASP A 26 4.80 8.46 2.19
C ASP A 26 6.29 8.81 2.02
N TRP A 27 7.15 8.29 2.91
CA TRP A 27 8.59 8.46 2.83
C TRP A 27 9.19 7.80 1.59
N CYS A 28 8.78 6.57 1.26
CA CYS A 28 9.21 5.89 0.03
C CYS A 28 8.77 6.63 -1.23
N LEU A 29 7.57 7.22 -1.26
CA LEU A 29 7.10 8.03 -2.38
C LEU A 29 7.95 9.30 -2.57
N GLY A 30 8.29 9.97 -1.47
CA GLY A 30 9.19 11.13 -1.50
C GLY A 30 10.60 10.74 -1.93
N SER A 31 11.13 9.65 -1.36
CA SER A 31 12.46 9.12 -1.69
C SER A 31 12.54 8.65 -3.14
N TYR A 32 11.48 8.02 -3.68
CA TYR A 32 11.39 7.63 -5.08
C TYR A 32 11.48 8.82 -6.04
N SER A 33 10.96 9.99 -5.69
CA SER A 33 11.14 11.19 -6.51
C SER A 33 12.60 11.65 -6.58
N TYR A 34 13.40 11.32 -5.57
CA TYR A 34 14.81 11.74 -5.45
C TYR A 34 15.79 10.67 -5.96
N ASP A 35 15.70 9.45 -5.44
CA ASP A 35 16.58 8.30 -5.75
C ASP A 35 16.10 7.50 -6.97
N LYS A 36 14.85 7.72 -7.43
CA LYS A 36 14.19 6.95 -8.51
C LYS A 36 14.16 5.43 -8.32
N ASN A 37 14.37 4.96 -7.10
CA ASN A 37 14.49 3.55 -6.79
C ASN A 37 13.16 2.98 -6.29
N PRO A 38 12.47 2.14 -7.07
CA PRO A 38 11.13 1.66 -6.73
C PRO A 38 11.15 0.54 -5.67
N SER A 39 12.33 0.01 -5.32
CA SER A 39 12.47 -1.16 -4.43
C SER A 39 11.72 -1.00 -3.10
N GLY A 40 11.82 0.18 -2.46
CA GLY A 40 11.09 0.47 -1.23
C GLY A 40 9.56 0.46 -1.43
N LEU A 41 9.07 1.00 -2.54
CA LEU A 41 7.64 1.00 -2.86
C LEU A 41 7.11 -0.43 -3.05
N TYR A 42 7.84 -1.31 -3.74
CA TYR A 42 7.44 -2.71 -3.91
C TYR A 42 7.28 -3.41 -2.55
N GLU A 43 8.24 -3.22 -1.65
CA GLU A 43 8.21 -3.85 -0.33
C GLU A 43 7.07 -3.32 0.55
N MET A 44 6.88 -2.00 0.57
CA MET A 44 5.82 -1.35 1.35
C MET A 44 4.42 -1.68 0.82
N VAL A 45 4.22 -1.68 -0.51
CA VAL A 45 2.94 -2.09 -1.10
C VAL A 45 2.67 -3.57 -0.81
N GLY A 46 3.69 -4.43 -0.84
CA GLY A 46 3.57 -5.84 -0.45
C GLY A 46 3.13 -6.02 1.00
N ARG A 47 3.69 -5.24 1.93
CA ARG A 47 3.22 -5.19 3.33
C ARG A 47 1.77 -4.69 3.42
N ALA A 48 1.41 -3.65 2.68
CA ALA A 48 0.05 -3.10 2.68
C ALA A 48 -0.99 -4.14 2.24
N ILE A 49 -0.68 -4.95 1.22
CA ILE A 49 -1.56 -6.04 0.77
C ILE A 49 -1.77 -7.09 1.86
N LYS A 50 -0.72 -7.44 2.62
CA LYS A 50 -0.85 -8.37 3.76
C LYS A 50 -1.73 -7.78 4.86
N VAL A 51 -1.52 -6.51 5.22
CA VAL A 51 -2.36 -5.80 6.21
C VAL A 51 -3.81 -5.76 5.73
N PHE A 52 -4.06 -5.32 4.50
CA PHE A 52 -5.39 -5.29 3.91
C PHE A 52 -6.05 -6.67 3.88
N THR A 53 -5.31 -7.73 3.57
CA THR A 53 -5.84 -9.09 3.58
C THR A 53 -6.26 -9.50 4.99
N ALA A 54 -5.38 -9.29 5.97
CA ALA A 54 -5.67 -9.60 7.38
C ALA A 54 -6.86 -8.79 7.91
N GLU A 55 -6.96 -7.51 7.55
CA GLU A 55 -8.07 -6.64 7.93
C GLU A 55 -9.38 -7.03 7.23
N ARG A 56 -9.30 -7.44 5.97
CA ARG A 56 -10.45 -8.01 5.25
C ARG A 56 -10.96 -9.28 5.94
N GLU A 57 -10.08 -10.15 6.43
CA GLU A 57 -10.44 -11.34 7.20
C GLU A 57 -11.13 -10.96 8.52
N LYS A 58 -10.68 -9.87 9.17
CA LYS A 58 -11.33 -9.28 10.36
C LYS A 58 -12.66 -8.56 10.05
N LYS A 59 -13.15 -8.61 8.80
CA LYS A 59 -14.32 -7.86 8.31
C LYS A 59 -14.21 -6.34 8.48
N THR A 60 -13.00 -5.78 8.36
CA THR A 60 -12.79 -4.34 8.33
C THR A 60 -13.51 -3.76 7.11
N LYS A 61 -14.55 -2.94 7.38
CA LYS A 61 -15.35 -2.29 6.34
C LYS A 61 -14.48 -1.34 5.53
N GLY A 62 -14.30 -1.63 4.24
CA GLY A 62 -13.68 -0.74 3.26
C GLY A 62 -12.45 -1.30 2.54
N VAL A 63 -11.93 -2.46 2.97
CA VAL A 63 -10.98 -3.23 2.14
C VAL A 63 -11.77 -4.06 1.12
N THR A 64 -11.76 -3.62 -0.14
CA THR A 64 -12.41 -4.36 -1.24
C THR A 64 -11.43 -5.34 -1.89
N ALA A 65 -11.94 -6.50 -2.33
CA ALA A 65 -11.15 -7.47 -3.09
C ALA A 65 -10.51 -6.85 -4.35
N LYS A 66 -11.21 -5.89 -4.97
CA LYS A 66 -10.73 -5.17 -6.15
C LYS A 66 -9.47 -4.34 -5.86
N LEU A 67 -9.39 -3.69 -4.70
CA LEU A 67 -8.21 -2.95 -4.25
C LEU A 67 -7.02 -3.88 -4.05
N LEU A 68 -7.22 -5.00 -3.35
CA LEU A 68 -6.18 -6.02 -3.14
C LEU A 68 -5.64 -6.56 -4.46
N THR A 69 -6.51 -6.92 -5.40
CA THR A 69 -6.11 -7.41 -6.73
C THR A 69 -5.36 -6.36 -7.56
N ASP A 70 -5.78 -5.09 -7.50
CA ASP A 70 -5.12 -3.99 -8.21
C ASP A 70 -3.70 -3.73 -7.67
N LEU A 71 -3.56 -3.73 -6.34
CA LEU A 71 -2.27 -3.62 -5.66
C LEU A 71 -1.38 -4.83 -5.97
N GLU A 72 -1.90 -6.06 -5.90
CA GLU A 72 -1.13 -7.27 -6.21
C GLU A 72 -0.64 -7.30 -7.66
N LYS A 73 -1.48 -6.89 -8.61
CA LYS A 73 -1.09 -6.77 -10.01
C LYS A 73 0.03 -5.74 -10.19
N SER A 74 -0.01 -4.65 -9.43
CA SER A 74 1.01 -3.61 -9.50
C SER A 74 2.39 -4.07 -9.01
N ILE A 75 2.46 -5.04 -8.08
CA ILE A 75 3.73 -5.63 -7.60
C ILE A 75 4.24 -6.75 -8.52
N LYS A 76 3.33 -7.50 -9.17
CA LYS A 76 3.70 -8.61 -10.07
C LYS A 76 4.09 -8.16 -11.49
N ASN A 77 4.03 -6.87 -11.78
CA ASN A 77 4.33 -6.26 -13.08
C ASN A 77 5.45 -5.21 -12.95
#